data_AF-A0A074W2U6-F1
#
_entry.id   AF-A0A074W2U6-F1
#
_cell.length_a   1.000
_cell.length_b   1.000
_cell.length_c   1.000
_cell.angle_alpha   90.00
_cell.angle_beta   90.00
_cell.angle_gamma   90.00
#
_symmetry.space_group_name_H-M   'P 1'
#
loop_
_entity.id
_entity.type
_entity.pdbx_description
1 polymer ?
#
loop_
_entity_poly.entity_id
_entity_poly.type
_entity_poly.pdbx_seq_one_letter_code
_entity_poly.pdbx_strand_id
1 'polypeptide(L)' 'KKIKNIAYRKNCTAKRKTIFAAYLNGEYKIFQDKFLIGNLKEYERFVNQRFLDPQAGKLKQAARDCVEELQKKIRIN' A
#
# COMPACT_ATOMS: atom_id res chain seq x y z
N LYS A 1 3.98 11.92 -17.36
CA LYS A 1 5.10 11.12 -16.81
C LYS A 1 4.54 10.22 -15.71
N LYS A 2 4.66 8.88 -15.82
CA LYS A 2 4.32 7.98 -14.71
C LYS A 2 5.48 8.03 -13.70
N ILE A 3 5.15 8.37 -12.47
CA ILE A 3 6.07 8.31 -11.34
C ILE A 3 6.51 6.84 -11.21
N LYS A 4 7.82 6.55 -11.36
CA LYS A 4 8.34 5.17 -11.35
C LYS A 4 8.49 4.59 -9.94
N ASN A 5 8.58 5.45 -8.93
CA ASN A 5 8.71 5.07 -7.52
C ASN A 5 7.36 4.85 -6.82
N ILE A 6 6.30 4.51 -7.57
CA ILE A 6 4.99 4.15 -7.00
C ILE A 6 4.44 2.86 -7.62
N ALA A 7 3.69 2.10 -6.81
CA ALA A 7 2.86 0.99 -7.24
C ALA A 7 1.49 1.15 -6.58
N TYR A 8 0.40 0.93 -7.32
CA TYR A 8 -0.94 1.15 -6.81
C TYR A 8 -1.90 0.04 -7.23
N ARG A 9 -2.87 -0.24 -6.37
CA ARG A 9 -4.01 -1.10 -6.64
C ARG A 9 -5.30 -0.35 -6.32
N LYS A 10 -6.21 -0.35 -7.28
CA LYS A 10 -7.56 0.21 -7.12
C LYS A 10 -8.52 -0.90 -6.70
N ASN A 11 -9.62 -0.52 -6.06
CA ASN A 11 -10.71 -1.42 -5.69
C ASN A 11 -10.29 -2.59 -4.78
N CYS A 12 -9.39 -2.35 -3.81
CA CYS A 12 -8.91 -3.40 -2.91
C CYS A 12 -9.98 -3.92 -1.93
N THR A 13 -11.09 -3.21 -1.77
CA THR A 13 -12.22 -3.60 -0.90
C THR A 13 -13.57 -3.22 -1.52
N ALA A 14 -14.66 -3.69 -0.92
CA ALA A 14 -16.03 -3.34 -1.29
C ALA A 14 -16.29 -1.82 -1.33
N LYS A 15 -15.57 -1.05 -0.50
CA LYS A 15 -15.63 0.42 -0.48
C LYS A 15 -14.75 1.10 -1.54
N ARG A 16 -14.28 0.36 -2.55
CA ARG A 16 -13.42 0.85 -3.65
C ARG A 16 -12.16 1.60 -3.17
N LYS A 17 -11.60 1.16 -2.03
CA LYS A 17 -10.37 1.76 -1.50
C LYS A 17 -9.22 1.57 -2.48
N THR A 18 -8.48 2.66 -2.69
CA THR A 18 -7.23 2.62 -3.47
C THR A 18 -6.06 2.57 -2.50
N ILE A 19 -5.16 1.61 -2.70
CA ILE A 19 -3.91 1.52 -1.94
C ILE A 19 -2.78 1.80 -2.91
N PHE A 20 -1.80 2.57 -2.47
CA PHE A 20 -0.54 2.65 -3.19
C PHE A 20 0.66 2.70 -2.26
N ALA A 21 1.73 2.06 -2.70
CA ALA A 21 3.05 2.15 -2.09
C ALA A 21 3.87 3.18 -2.87
N ALA A 22 4.64 3.98 -2.15
CA ALA A 22 5.61 4.90 -2.69
C ALA A 22 6.96 4.69 -1.98
N TYR A 23 8.06 4.87 -2.71
CA TYR A 23 9.39 4.88 -2.12
C TYR A 23 9.84 6.32 -1.97
N LEU A 24 9.99 6.75 -0.71
CA LEU A 24 10.27 8.13 -0.31
C LEU A 24 11.36 8.10 0.76
N ASN A 25 12.41 8.90 0.60
CA ASN A 25 13.50 9.06 1.57
C ASN A 25 14.11 7.74 2.09
N GLY A 26 14.25 6.73 1.21
CA GLY A 26 14.82 5.43 1.59
C GLY A 26 13.82 4.45 2.22
N GLU A 27 12.54 4.82 2.33
CA GLU A 27 11.51 3.98 2.95
C GLU A 27 10.30 3.75 2.05
N TYR A 28 9.67 2.58 2.20
CA TYR A 28 8.39 2.27 1.57
C TYR A 28 7.25 2.82 2.43
N LYS A 29 6.50 3.77 1.88
CA LYS A 29 5.33 4.39 2.51
C LYS A 29 4.05 3.92 1.83
N ILE A 30 3.04 3.58 2.63
CA ILE A 30 1.72 3.14 2.21
C ILE A 30 0.72 4.29 2.35
N PHE A 31 -0.04 4.49 1.29
CA PHE A 31 -1.13 5.42 1.22
C PHE A 31 -2.44 4.66 1.03
N GLN A 32 -3.48 5.15 1.69
CA GLN A 32 -4.85 4.71 1.47
C GLN A 32 -5.68 5.91 1.01
N ASP A 33 -6.22 5.81 -0.20
CA ASP A 33 -6.88 6.89 -0.93
C ASP A 33 -6.00 8.15 -1.03
N LYS A 34 -6.23 9.16 -0.18
CA LYS A 34 -5.46 10.42 -0.14
C LYS A 34 -4.59 10.58 1.10
N PHE A 35 -4.60 9.59 2.01
CA PHE A 35 -3.93 9.69 3.30
C PHE A 35 -2.67 8.83 3.34
N LEU A 36 -1.57 9.44 3.76
CA LEU A 36 -0.36 8.71 4.18
C LEU A 36 -0.65 8.02 5.51
N ILE A 37 -0.56 6.70 5.55
CA ILE A 37 -0.76 5.94 6.78
C ILE A 37 0.57 5.70 7.49
N GLY A 38 1.64 5.42 6.73
CA GLY A 38 2.95 5.13 7.29
C GLY A 38 3.67 4.04 6.51
N ASN A 39 4.60 3.34 7.15
CA ASN A 39 5.23 2.15 6.60
C ASN A 39 4.27 0.94 6.61
N LEU A 40 4.73 -0.21 6.08
CA LEU A 40 3.90 -1.41 5.98
C LEU A 40 3.40 -1.90 7.36
N LYS A 41 4.25 -1.87 8.40
CA LYS A 41 3.85 -2.30 9.75
C LYS A 41 2.79 -1.37 10.36
N GLU A 42 2.97 -0.06 10.20
CA GLU A 42 2.00 0.96 10.64
C GLU A 42 0.67 0.78 9.92
N TYR A 43 0.71 0.51 8.62
CA TYR A 43 -0.49 0.22 7.84
C TYR A 43 -1.21 -1.06 8.30
N GLU A 44 -0.48 -2.15 8.57
CA GLU A 44 -1.09 -3.39 9.08
C GLU A 44 -1.77 -3.17 10.44
N ARG A 45 -1.15 -2.38 11.33
CA ARG A 45 -1.74 -2.01 12.63
C ARG A 45 -2.97 -1.14 12.45
N PHE A 46 -2.91 -0.12 11.59
CA PHE A 46 -4.05 0.74 11.26
C PHE A 46 -5.23 -0.07 10.73
N VAL A 47 -4.97 -1.01 9.83
CA VAL A 47 -6.00 -1.86 9.24
C VAL A 47 -6.63 -2.78 10.28
N ASN A 48 -5.83 -3.39 11.16
CA ASN A 48 -6.33 -4.20 12.27
C ASN A 48 -7.23 -3.43 13.24
N GLN A 49 -6.92 -2.15 13.47
CA GLN A 49 -7.70 -1.32 14.39
C GLN A 49 -9.01 -0.80 13.77
N ARG A 50 -9.09 -0.69 12.44
CA ARG A 50 -10.22 -0.04 11.76
C ARG A 50 -11.12 -0.96 10.95
N PHE A 51 -10.68 -2.17 10.64
CA PHE A 51 -11.42 -3.08 9.76
C PHE A 51 -11.53 -4.48 10.38
N LEU A 52 -12.65 -5.14 10.12
CA LEU A 52 -12.87 -6.55 10.47
C LEU A 52 -12.03 -7.48 9.59
N ASP A 53 -11.66 -8.65 10.11
CA ASP A 53 -10.72 -9.61 9.54
C ASP A 53 -10.81 -9.83 8.01
N PRO A 54 -12.01 -10.02 7.39
CA PRO A 54 -12.07 -10.27 5.95
C PRO A 54 -11.65 -9.07 5.09
N GLN A 55 -11.92 -7.85 5.55
CA GLN A 55 -11.49 -6.62 4.88
C GLN A 55 -10.04 -6.29 5.23
N ALA A 56 -9.66 -6.53 6.49
CA ALA A 56 -8.31 -6.30 6.96
C ALA A 56 -7.29 -7.13 6.19
N GLY A 57 -7.53 -8.43 6.01
CA GLY A 57 -6.66 -9.31 5.24
C GLY A 57 -6.44 -8.82 3.80
N LYS A 58 -7.51 -8.44 3.10
CA LYS A 58 -7.44 -7.94 1.71
C LYS A 58 -6.63 -6.65 1.59
N LEU A 59 -6.83 -5.71 2.52
CA LEU A 59 -6.10 -4.44 2.55
C LEU A 59 -4.61 -4.67 2.79
N LYS A 60 -4.25 -5.53 3.75
CA LYS A 60 -2.84 -5.85 4.05
C LYS A 60 -2.16 -6.52 2.87
N GLN A 61 -2.82 -7.52 2.26
CA GLN A 61 -2.26 -8.22 1.10
C GLN A 61 -2.02 -7.24 -0.05
N ALA A 62 -2.99 -6.39 -0.36
CA ALA A 62 -2.84 -5.40 -1.42
C ALA A 62 -1.69 -4.40 -1.15
N ALA A 63 -1.47 -4.00 0.10
CA ALA A 63 -0.33 -3.15 0.47
C ALA A 63 1.01 -3.88 0.30
N ARG A 64 1.11 -5.14 0.73
CA ARG A 64 2.29 -5.99 0.54
C ARG A 64 2.61 -6.17 -0.94
N ASP A 65 1.62 -6.51 -1.75
CA ASP A 65 1.77 -6.68 -3.19
C ASP A 65 2.26 -5.38 -3.87
N CYS A 66 1.77 -4.20 -3.43
CA CYS A 66 2.26 -2.92 -3.95
C CYS A 66 3.73 -2.68 -3.59
N VAL A 67 4.14 -3.00 -2.36
CA VAL A 67 5.54 -2.86 -1.94
C VAL A 67 6.44 -3.82 -2.72
N GLU A 68 6.01 -5.07 -2.91
CA GLU A 68 6.78 -6.07 -3.66
C GLU A 68 6.94 -5.68 -5.14
N GLU A 69 5.86 -5.20 -5.78
CA GLU A 69 5.92 -4.70 -7.15
C GLU A 69 6.85 -3.48 -7.26
N LEU A 70 6.79 -2.59 -6.27
CA LEU A 70 7.64 -1.40 -6.22
C LEU A 70 9.12 -1.78 -6.00
N GLN A 71 9.40 -2.75 -5.12
CA GLN A 71 10.74 -3.30 -4.91
C GLN A 71 11.30 -3.89 -6.21
N LYS A 72 10.50 -4.65 -6.97
CA LYS A 72 10.89 -5.17 -8.28
C LYS A 72 11.20 -4.04 -9.26
N LYS A 73 10.36 -3.00 -9.32
CA LYS A 73 10.59 -1.83 -10.18
C LYS A 73 11.88 -1.07 -9.84
N ILE A 74 12.17 -0.89 -8.55
CA ILE A 74 13.36 -0.16 -8.09
C ILE A 74 14.63 -0.98 -8.29
N ARG A 75 14.60 -2.30 -8.03
CA ARG A 75 15.77 -3.18 -8.21
C ARG A 75 16.22 -3.36 -9.66
N ILE A 76 15.32 -3.15 -10.62
CA ILE A 76 15.62 -3.26 -12.06
C ILE A 76 16.29 -1.98 -12.59
N ASN A 77 16.41 -0.94 -11.76
CA ASN A 77 16.76 0.42 -12.19
C ASN A 77 17.97 0.95 -11.40
#